data_AF-A0A9P8RGR4-F1
#
_entry.id   AF-A0A9P8RGR4-F1
#
_cell.length_a   1.000
_cell.length_b   1.000
_cell.length_c   1.000
_cell.angle_alpha   90.00
_cell.angle_beta   90.00
_cell.angle_gamma   90.00
#
_symmetry.space_group_name_H-M   'P 1'
#
loop_
_entity.id
_entity.type
_entity.pdbx_description
1 polymer ?
#
loop_
_entity_poly.entity_id
_entity_poly.type
_entity_poly.pdbx_seq_one_letter_code
_entity_poly.pdbx_strand_id
1 'polypeptide(L)'
;QAREYRTKRVSEARDEAKKEIADYRKQKEDEFKKLESELAADSKQAKDKTNKEAEAKIKEIKGDGTQHQDQIVSDLLRAVFNVEPVPHSAA
;
A
#
# COMPACT_ATOMS: atom_id res chain seq x y z
N GLN A 1 -42.92 -46.43 -20.26
CA GLN A 1 -43.16 -46.01 -18.87
C GLN A 1 -41.90 -46.08 -17.97
N ALA A 2 -41.39 -47.24 -17.53
CA ALA A 2 -40.26 -47.27 -16.56
C ALA A 2 -38.91 -46.75 -17.11
N ARG A 3 -38.60 -46.98 -18.39
CA ARG A 3 -37.39 -46.43 -19.04
C ARG A 3 -37.46 -44.92 -19.21
N GLU A 4 -38.59 -44.39 -19.69
CA GLU A 4 -38.81 -42.95 -19.84
C GLU A 4 -38.69 -42.21 -18.52
N TYR A 5 -39.23 -42.76 -17.43
CA TYR A 5 -39.10 -42.16 -16.10
C TYR A 5 -37.64 -42.07 -15.62
N ARG A 6 -36.84 -43.12 -15.87
CA ARG A 6 -35.40 -43.10 -15.57
C ARG A 6 -34.65 -42.06 -16.41
N THR A 7 -34.92 -42.01 -17.72
CA THR A 7 -34.29 -41.01 -18.61
C THR A 7 -34.65 -39.59 -18.19
N LYS A 8 -35.91 -39.35 -17.80
CA LYS A 8 -36.37 -38.05 -17.32
C LYS A 8 -35.66 -37.63 -16.04
N ARG A 9 -35.57 -38.52 -15.03
CA ARG A 9 -34.82 -38.25 -13.79
C ARG A 9 -33.33 -37.97 -14.02
N VAL A 10 -32.71 -38.67 -14.98
CA VAL A 10 -31.30 -38.42 -15.34
C VAL A 10 -31.13 -37.05 -16.00
N SER A 11 -32.08 -36.62 -16.84
CA SER A 11 -32.07 -35.28 -17.43
C SER A 11 -32.23 -34.21 -16.36
N GLU A 12 -33.24 -34.35 -15.50
CA GLU A 12 -33.52 -33.42 -14.40
C GLU A 12 -32.31 -33.26 -13.48
N ALA A 13 -31.68 -34.36 -13.06
CA ALA A 13 -30.47 -34.31 -12.23
C ALA A 13 -29.28 -33.61 -12.92
N ARG A 14 -29.13 -33.76 -14.25
CA ARG A 14 -28.08 -33.06 -14.99
C ARG A 14 -28.34 -31.57 -15.08
N ASP A 15 -29.59 -31.17 -15.27
CA ASP A 15 -29.94 -29.75 -15.39
C ASP A 15 -29.89 -29.06 -14.02
N GLU A 16 -30.25 -29.75 -12.95
CA GLU A 16 -30.12 -29.28 -11.57
C GLU A 16 -28.64 -29.12 -11.18
N ALA A 17 -27.78 -30.09 -11.50
CA ALA A 17 -26.34 -29.97 -11.29
C ALA A 17 -25.71 -28.81 -12.09
N LYS A 18 -26.13 -28.58 -13.34
CA LYS A 18 -25.66 -27.42 -14.12
C LYS A 18 -26.08 -26.11 -13.47
N LYS A 19 -27.30 -26.05 -12.91
CA LYS A 19 -27.81 -24.86 -12.22
C LYS A 19 -26.99 -24.57 -10.96
N GLU A 20 -26.75 -25.57 -10.13
CA GLU A 20 -25.90 -25.42 -8.93
C GLU A 20 -24.47 -24.98 -9.29
N ILE A 21 -23.88 -25.53 -10.36
CA ILE A 21 -22.56 -25.10 -10.83
C ILE A 21 -22.58 -23.63 -11.25
N ALA A 22 -23.63 -23.20 -11.96
CA ALA A 22 -23.76 -21.81 -12.39
C ALA A 22 -23.93 -20.86 -11.19
N ASP A 23 -24.77 -21.24 -10.22
CA ASP A 23 -25.01 -20.47 -9.00
C ASP A 23 -23.74 -20.37 -8.14
N TYR A 24 -22.99 -21.47 -8.00
CA TYR A 24 -21.71 -21.47 -7.28
C TYR A 24 -20.64 -20.61 -7.98
N ARG A 25 -20.55 -20.69 -9.31
CA ARG A 25 -19.65 -19.82 -10.09
C ARG A 25 -20.00 -18.35 -9.90
N LYS A 26 -21.28 -18.01 -9.95
CA LYS A 26 -21.76 -16.64 -9.73
C LYS A 26 -21.43 -16.14 -8.32
N GLN A 27 -21.67 -16.96 -7.29
CA GLN A 27 -21.28 -16.62 -5.92
C GLN A 27 -19.79 -16.36 -5.80
N LYS A 28 -18.94 -17.17 -6.43
CA LYS A 28 -17.49 -16.99 -6.39
C LYS A 28 -17.02 -15.78 -7.17
N GLU A 29 -17.64 -15.45 -8.29
CA GLU A 29 -17.37 -14.18 -9.01
C GLU A 29 -17.77 -12.96 -8.17
N ASP A 30 -18.91 -13.01 -7.50
CA ASP A 30 -19.38 -11.91 -6.65
C ASP A 30 -18.48 -11.73 -5.41
N GLU A 31 -18.03 -12.83 -4.80
CA GLU A 31 -17.04 -12.82 -3.71
C GLU A 31 -15.70 -12.26 -4.18
N PHE A 32 -15.22 -12.68 -5.36
CA PHE A 32 -13.98 -12.18 -5.94
C PHE A 32 -14.06 -10.67 -6.21
N LYS A 33 -15.14 -10.18 -6.83
CA LYS A 33 -15.33 -8.75 -7.10
C LYS A 33 -15.38 -7.91 -5.81
N LYS A 34 -16.00 -8.43 -4.74
CA LYS A 34 -16.00 -7.76 -3.44
C LYS A 34 -14.60 -7.66 -2.86
N LEU A 35 -13.86 -8.76 -2.84
CA LEU A 35 -12.48 -8.78 -2.36
C LEU A 35 -11.57 -7.87 -3.19
N GLU A 36 -11.73 -7.84 -4.51
CA GLU A 36 -10.99 -6.95 -5.39
C GLU A 36 -11.28 -5.48 -5.06
N SER A 37 -12.55 -5.13 -4.85
CA SER A 37 -12.95 -3.78 -4.46
C SER A 37 -12.44 -3.38 -3.08
N GLU A 38 -12.51 -4.28 -2.10
CA GLU A 38 -12.00 -4.06 -0.74
C GLU A 38 -10.47 -3.89 -0.75
N LEU A 39 -9.74 -4.79 -1.42
CA LEU A 39 -8.29 -4.68 -1.58
C LEU A 39 -7.87 -3.39 -2.30
N ALA A 40 -8.60 -2.99 -3.34
CA ALA A 40 -8.33 -1.75 -4.06
C ALA A 40 -8.54 -0.52 -3.18
N ALA A 41 -9.61 -0.51 -2.38
CA ALA A 41 -9.90 0.56 -1.43
C ALA A 41 -8.85 0.64 -0.32
N ASP A 42 -8.51 -0.50 0.29
CA ASP A 42 -7.52 -0.59 1.36
C ASP A 42 -6.13 -0.20 0.87
N SER A 43 -5.74 -0.63 -0.35
CA SER A 43 -4.47 -0.23 -0.95
C SER A 43 -4.40 1.28 -1.18
N LYS A 44 -5.49 1.89 -1.65
CA LYS A 44 -5.57 3.34 -1.84
C LYS A 44 -5.50 4.08 -0.51
N GLN A 45 -6.26 3.63 0.49
CA GLN A 45 -6.26 4.26 1.81
C GLN A 45 -4.91 4.13 2.50
N ALA A 46 -4.24 2.97 2.39
CA ALA A 46 -2.90 2.76 2.92
C ALA A 46 -1.86 3.68 2.25
N LYS A 47 -1.94 3.82 0.91
CA LYS A 47 -1.08 4.75 0.15
C LYS A 47 -1.33 6.21 0.55
N ASP A 48 -2.59 6.63 0.63
CA ASP A 48 -2.96 8.00 0.98
C ASP A 48 -2.52 8.36 2.40
N LYS A 49 -2.67 7.42 3.36
CA LYS A 49 -2.18 7.61 4.73
C LYS A 49 -0.66 7.75 4.77
N THR A 50 0.05 6.84 4.10
CA THR A 50 1.52 6.87 4.03
C THR A 50 2.01 8.17 3.40
N ASN A 51 1.35 8.64 2.34
CA ASN A 51 1.73 9.86 1.64
C ASN A 51 1.53 11.11 2.52
N LYS A 52 0.42 11.18 3.27
CA LYS A 52 0.17 12.26 4.23
C LYS A 52 1.21 12.29 5.35
N GLU A 53 1.57 11.14 5.91
CA GLU A 53 2.61 11.04 6.93
C GLU A 53 4.00 11.45 6.39
N ALA A 54 4.33 11.05 5.16
CA ALA A 54 5.56 11.47 4.49
C ALA A 54 5.60 12.98 4.24
N GLU A 55 4.50 13.56 3.76
CA GLU A 55 4.38 15.01 3.55
C GLU A 55 4.52 15.79 4.87
N ALA A 56 3.96 15.29 5.97
CA ALA A 56 4.12 15.88 7.29
C ALA A 56 5.59 15.88 7.73
N LYS A 57 6.28 14.75 7.60
CA LYS A 57 7.72 14.64 7.91
C LYS A 57 8.58 15.54 7.03
N ILE A 58 8.26 15.66 5.75
CA ILE A 58 8.97 16.58 4.84
C ILE A 58 8.81 18.04 5.29
N LYS A 59 7.60 18.42 5.73
CA LYS A 59 7.35 19.78 6.26
C LYS A 59 8.13 20.03 7.55
N GLU A 60 8.14 19.06 8.45
CA GLU A 60 8.92 19.12 9.70
C GLU A 60 10.41 19.31 9.41
N ILE A 61 11.00 18.43 8.58
CA ILE A 61 12.42 18.52 8.19
C ILE A 61 12.75 19.88 7.55
N LYS A 62 11.86 20.40 6.70
CA LYS A 62 12.05 21.73 6.10
C LYS A 62 11.98 22.84 7.14
N GLY A 63 11.03 22.76 8.07
CA GLY A 63 10.91 23.70 9.18
C GLY A 63 12.17 23.73 10.04
N ASP A 64 12.62 22.56 10.50
CA ASP A 64 13.85 22.40 11.29
C ASP A 64 15.07 22.93 10.51
N GLY A 65 15.16 22.58 9.22
CA GLY A 65 16.21 23.07 8.33
C GLY A 65 16.25 24.59 8.28
N THR A 66 15.11 25.25 8.10
CA THR A 66 15.04 26.73 8.10
C THR A 66 15.34 27.34 9.47
N GLN A 67 14.91 26.70 10.56
CA GLN A 67 15.13 27.20 11.91
C GLN A 67 16.62 27.18 12.29
N HIS A 68 17.34 26.13 11.88
CA HIS A 68 18.75 25.97 12.22
C HIS A 68 19.71 26.50 11.14
N GLN A 69 19.19 26.96 10.01
CA GLN A 69 19.98 27.41 8.86
C GLN A 69 21.00 28.49 9.25
N ASP A 70 20.55 29.54 9.93
CA ASP A 70 21.40 30.69 10.27
C ASP A 70 22.52 30.29 11.24
N GLN A 71 22.20 29.42 12.22
CA GLN A 71 23.18 28.90 13.15
C GLN A 71 24.24 28.06 12.44
N ILE A 72 23.81 27.13 11.56
CA ILE A 72 24.72 26.27 10.80
C ILE A 72 25.64 27.11 9.90
N VAL A 73 25.09 28.12 9.22
CA VAL A 73 25.88 29.03 8.38
C VAL A 73 26.90 29.80 9.23
N SER A 74 26.48 30.33 10.38
CA SER A 74 27.38 31.02 11.31
C SER A 74 28.50 30.11 11.81
N ASP A 75 28.19 28.88 12.21
CA ASP A 75 29.16 27.90 12.70
C ASP A 75 30.16 27.49 11.61
N LEU A 76 29.69 27.27 10.38
CA LEU A 76 30.54 27.01 9.21
C LEU A 76 31.48 28.18 8.92
N LEU A 77 30.97 29.41 8.90
CA LEU A 77 31.79 30.60 8.67
C LEU A 77 32.83 30.75 9.78
N ARG A 78 32.42 30.57 11.04
CA ARG A 78 33.35 30.64 12.18
C ARG A 78 34.45 29.58 12.08
N ALA A 79 34.12 28.35 11.71
CA ALA A 79 35.11 27.29 11.52
C ALA A 79 36.11 27.58 10.39
N VAL A 80 35.66 28.24 9.32
CA VAL A 80 36.52 28.62 8.19
C VAL A 80 37.42 29.82 8.54
N PHE A 81 36.89 30.82 9.25
CA PHE A 81 37.61 32.06 9.54
C PHE A 81 38.46 32.00 10.82
N ASN A 82 38.12 31.16 11.79
CA ASN A 82 38.96 30.96 12.98
C ASN A 82 40.05 29.92 12.70
N VAL A 83 41.11 30.38 12.05
CA VAL A 83 42.33 29.58 11.90
C VAL A 83 43.08 29.57 13.23
N GLU A 84 43.12 28.41 13.87
CA GLU A 84 43.97 28.15 15.04
C GLU A 84 45.21 27.35 14.59
N PRO A 85 46.31 28.03 14.19
CA PRO A 85 47.51 27.35 13.75
C PRO A 85 48.17 26.67 14.94
N VAL A 86 48.17 25.34 14.92
CA VAL A 86 48.91 24.53 15.88
C VAL A 86 50.23 24.12 15.23
N PRO A 87 51.39 24.36 15.88
CA PRO A 87 52.65 23.82 15.38
C PRO A 87 52.52 22.29 15.31
N HIS A 88 53.08 21.69 14.27
CA HIS A 88 53.20 20.24 14.20
C HIS A 88 53.88 19.76 15.50
N SER A 89 53.33 18.76 16.19
CA SER A 89 54.05 18.17 17.31
C SER A 89 55.17 17.32 16.73
N ALA A 90 56.41 17.82 16.81
CA ALA A 90 57.57 16.99 16.54
C ALA A 90 57.60 15.90 17.62
N ALA A 91 57.55 14.64 17.17
CA ALA A 91 57.81 13.46 17.98
C ALA A 91 59.27 13.40 18.44
#